data_AF-A0A957UH38-F1
#
_entry.id   AF-A0A957UH38-F1
#
_cell.length_a   1.000
_cell.length_b   1.000
_cell.length_c   1.000
_cell.angle_alpha   90.00
_cell.angle_beta   90.00
_cell.angle_gamma   90.00
#
_symmetry.space_group_name_H-M   'P 1'
#
loop_
_entity.id
_entity.type
_entity.pdbx_description
1 polymer ?
#
loop_
_entity_poly.entity_id
_entity_poly.type
_entity_poly.pdbx_seq_one_letter_code
_entity_poly.pdbx_strand_id
1 'polypeptide(L)'
;MRVWVIGAGRAGSSVLRQLRKNLDIEVVVSDPIEKPRAVLDGLIDKVDIVERITLLNVNEFARRLRPDLILITTGAGSQSYGNVSGGAAFAEALNYEISSATDFPCLVISRSNIA
;
A
#
# COMPACT_ATOMS: atom_id res chain seq x y z
N MET A 1 11.84 -13.41 1.20
CA MET A 1 10.93 -12.78 0.21
C MET A 1 10.72 -11.34 0.63
N ARG A 2 10.76 -10.38 -0.28
CA ARG A 2 10.57 -8.95 0.00
C ARG A 2 9.21 -8.49 -0.53
N VAL A 3 8.34 -8.04 0.36
CA VAL A 3 7.01 -7.52 0.02
C VAL A 3 7.00 -6.02 0.22
N TRP A 4 6.60 -5.29 -0.81
CA TRP A 4 6.37 -3.85 -0.72
C TRP A 4 4.87 -3.59 -0.53
N VAL A 5 4.49 -3.07 0.63
CA VAL A 5 3.11 -2.70 0.96
C VAL A 5 2.92 -1.20 0.70
N ILE A 6 2.06 -0.86 -0.25
CA ILE A 6 1.67 0.51 -0.56
C ILE A 6 0.37 0.82 0.20
N GLY A 7 0.44 1.76 1.13
CA GLY A 7 -0.63 2.13 2.05
C GLY A 7 -0.61 1.30 3.34
N ALA A 8 -0.57 1.98 4.47
CA ALA A 8 -0.54 1.43 5.82
C ALA A 8 -1.74 1.89 6.67
N GLY A 9 -2.83 2.30 6.01
CA GLY A 9 -4.14 2.53 6.61
C GLY A 9 -4.80 1.22 7.07
N ARG A 10 -6.14 1.19 7.21
CA ARG A 10 -6.85 0.01 7.75
C ARG A 10 -6.57 -1.30 7.00
N ALA A 11 -6.64 -1.29 5.66
CA ALA A 11 -6.36 -2.47 4.85
C ALA A 11 -4.89 -2.90 4.97
N GLY A 12 -3.97 -1.94 4.84
CA GLY A 12 -2.55 -2.11 5.13
C GLY A 12 -2.26 -2.76 6.48
N SER A 13 -2.89 -2.27 7.56
CA SER A 13 -2.73 -2.85 8.90
C SER A 13 -3.15 -4.33 8.96
N SER A 14 -4.22 -4.72 8.28
CA SER A 14 -4.63 -6.13 8.23
C SER A 14 -3.67 -7.00 7.42
N VAL A 15 -3.16 -6.50 6.29
CA VAL A 15 -2.12 -7.17 5.50
C VAL A 15 -0.84 -7.36 6.32
N LEU A 16 -0.36 -6.28 6.95
CA LEU A 16 0.84 -6.30 7.78
C LEU A 16 0.73 -7.30 8.94
N ARG A 17 -0.44 -7.41 9.58
CA ARG A 17 -0.68 -8.44 10.61
C ARG A 17 -0.51 -9.87 10.09
N GLN A 18 -0.89 -10.15 8.83
CA GLN A 18 -0.70 -11.47 8.26
C GLN A 18 0.75 -11.70 7.84
N LEU A 19 1.39 -10.73 7.18
CA LEU A 19 2.78 -10.85 6.75
C LEU A 19 3.73 -11.08 7.93
N ARG A 20 3.51 -10.39 9.06
CA ARG A 20 4.32 -10.56 10.28
C ARG A 20 4.25 -11.94 10.92
N LYS A 21 3.33 -12.81 10.51
CA LYS A 21 3.30 -14.21 10.97
C LYS A 21 4.47 -15.03 10.43
N ASN A 22 5.11 -14.58 9.36
CA ASN A 22 6.31 -15.19 8.81
C ASN A 22 7.47 -14.18 8.86
N LEU A 23 8.49 -14.47 9.67
CA LEU A 23 9.63 -13.58 9.88
C LEU A 23 10.64 -13.57 8.72
N ASP A 24 10.56 -14.54 7.80
CA ASP A 24 11.41 -14.62 6.60
C ASP A 24 10.91 -13.68 5.48
N ILE A 25 9.76 -13.03 5.70
CA ILE A 25 9.23 -11.99 4.81
C ILE A 25 9.76 -10.65 5.29
N GLU A 26 10.61 -10.04 4.46
CA GLU A 26 10.99 -8.65 4.62
C GLU A 26 9.85 -7.77 4.09
N VAL A 27 9.36 -6.85 4.92
CA VAL A 27 8.26 -5.95 4.56
C VAL A 27 8.80 -4.53 4.48
N VAL A 28 8.60 -3.89 3.33
CA VAL A 28 8.84 -2.46 3.13
C VAL A 28 7.50 -1.76 3.00
N VAL A 29 7.30 -0.64 3.68
CA VAL A 29 6.03 0.09 3.71
C VAL A 29 6.20 1.49 3.13
N SER A 30 5.33 1.86 2.18
CA SER A 30 5.15 3.25 1.77
C SER A 30 3.75 3.76 2.12
N ASP A 31 3.68 5.00 2.58
CA ASP A 31 2.42 5.69 2.86
C ASP A 31 2.65 7.20 2.75
N PRO A 32 1.71 8.00 2.19
CA PRO A 32 1.86 9.45 2.17
C PRO A 32 1.82 10.11 3.56
N ILE A 33 1.38 9.39 4.60
CA ILE A 33 1.29 9.87 5.99
C ILE A 33 2.39 9.20 6.81
N GLU A 34 3.14 9.97 7.60
CA GLU A 34 4.24 9.44 8.44
C GLU A 34 3.74 8.53 9.57
N LYS A 35 2.57 8.83 10.14
CA LYS A 35 1.93 8.06 11.23
C LYS A 35 0.59 7.48 10.78
N PRO A 36 0.57 6.53 9.82
CA PRO A 36 -0.65 5.88 9.39
C PRO A 36 -1.14 4.91 10.47
N ARG A 37 -2.32 4.30 10.24
CA ARG A 37 -2.97 3.42 11.24
C ARG A 37 -2.04 2.31 11.74
N ALA A 38 -1.25 1.71 10.87
CA ALA A 38 -0.32 0.65 11.26
C ALA A 38 0.75 1.10 12.26
N VAL A 39 1.24 2.34 12.16
CA VAL A 39 2.17 2.92 13.13
C VAL A 39 1.45 3.21 14.45
N LEU A 40 0.26 3.81 14.38
CA LEU A 40 -0.54 4.13 15.58
C LEU A 40 -0.95 2.87 16.37
N ASP A 41 -1.18 1.75 15.67
CA ASP A 41 -1.51 0.45 16.27
C ASP A 41 -0.25 -0.34 16.70
N GLY A 42 0.96 0.19 16.53
CA GLY A 42 2.22 -0.49 16.89
C GLY A 42 2.57 -1.70 16.02
N LEU A 43 1.99 -1.81 14.81
CA LEU A 43 2.30 -2.90 13.88
C LEU A 43 3.63 -2.70 13.14
N ILE A 44 4.05 -1.46 12.97
CA ILE A 44 5.36 -1.08 12.43
C ILE A 44 5.81 0.16 13.21
N ASP A 45 7.11 0.32 13.41
CA ASP A 45 7.64 1.45 14.17
C ASP A 45 7.53 2.76 13.38
N LYS A 46 7.70 2.67 12.06
CA LYS A 46 7.61 3.79 11.11
C LYS A 46 7.27 3.29 9.71
N VAL A 47 6.93 4.24 8.85
CA VAL A 47 6.87 4.03 7.39
C VAL A 47 8.28 4.16 6.82
N ASP A 48 8.67 3.27 5.91
CA ASP A 48 10.00 3.31 5.28
C ASP A 48 10.11 4.41 4.24
N ILE A 49 9.01 4.68 3.53
CA ILE A 49 8.92 5.70 2.48
C ILE A 49 7.67 6.56 2.70
N VAL A 50 7.86 7.79 3.17
CA VAL A 50 6.76 8.75 3.37
C VAL A 50 6.48 9.49 2.07
N GLU A 51 5.86 8.80 1.11
CA GLU A 51 5.55 9.36 -0.21
C GLU A 51 4.27 8.75 -0.80
N ARG A 52 3.55 9.54 -1.61
CA ARG A 52 2.44 9.03 -2.41
C ARG A 52 2.99 8.27 -3.62
N ILE A 53 2.66 6.99 -3.70
CA ILE A 53 2.97 6.18 -4.89
C ILE A 53 1.96 6.48 -5.99
N THR A 54 2.47 6.67 -7.19
CA THR A 54 1.76 7.04 -8.42
C THR A 54 2.31 6.25 -9.60
N LEU A 55 1.68 6.36 -10.76
CA LEU A 55 2.17 5.78 -12.01
C LEU A 55 3.59 6.25 -12.37
N LEU A 56 3.93 7.49 -12.01
CA LEU A 56 5.18 8.11 -12.41
C LEU A 56 6.37 7.60 -11.61
N ASN A 57 6.17 7.22 -10.34
CA ASN A 57 7.25 6.84 -9.43
C ASN A 57 7.25 5.35 -9.03
N VAL A 58 6.15 4.60 -9.25
CA VAL A 58 6.05 3.19 -8.79
C VAL A 58 7.21 2.32 -9.24
N ASN A 59 7.59 2.39 -10.52
CA ASN A 59 8.68 1.56 -11.06
C ASN A 59 10.07 2.06 -10.66
N GLU A 60 10.23 3.36 -10.38
CA GLU A 60 11.48 3.88 -9.81
C GLU A 60 11.72 3.27 -8.42
N PHE A 61 10.72 3.35 -7.56
CA PHE A 61 10.77 2.74 -6.23
C PHE A 61 10.92 1.22 -6.32
N ALA A 62 10.14 0.56 -7.16
CA ALA A 62 10.21 -0.90 -7.30
C ALA A 62 11.59 -1.37 -7.76
N ARG A 63 12.24 -0.68 -8.72
CA ARG A 63 13.60 -1.02 -9.15
C ARG A 63 14.64 -0.85 -8.05
N ARG A 64 14.48 0.15 -7.18
CA ARG A 64 15.37 0.38 -6.04
C ARG A 64 15.15 -0.63 -4.92
N LEU A 65 13.89 -0.93 -4.61
CA LEU A 65 13.49 -1.85 -3.54
C LEU A 65 13.67 -3.32 -3.94
N ARG A 66 13.52 -3.63 -5.23
CA ARG A 66 13.47 -4.99 -5.80
C ARG A 66 12.51 -5.91 -5.02
N PRO A 67 11.22 -5.57 -4.90
CA PRO A 67 10.26 -6.43 -4.24
C PRO A 67 9.98 -7.68 -5.08
N ASP A 68 9.74 -8.80 -4.41
CA ASP A 68 9.20 -10.02 -5.05
C ASP A 68 7.69 -9.86 -5.32
N LEU A 69 7.02 -9.03 -4.52
CA LEU A 69 5.57 -8.77 -4.60
C LEU A 69 5.23 -7.37 -4.10
N ILE A 70 4.36 -6.67 -4.83
CA ILE A 70 3.77 -5.40 -4.44
C ILE A 70 2.32 -5.64 -3.99
N LEU A 71 1.97 -5.16 -2.80
CA LEU A 71 0.61 -5.16 -2.28
C LEU A 71 0.08 -3.73 -2.19
N ILE A 72 -0.79 -3.36 -3.12
CA ILE A 72 -1.47 -2.07 -3.08
C ILE A 72 -2.69 -2.20 -2.19
N THR A 73 -2.63 -1.65 -0.99
CA THR A 73 -3.77 -1.69 -0.09
C THR A 73 -4.64 -0.47 -0.32
N THR A 74 -5.89 -0.70 -0.71
CA THR A 74 -6.82 0.40 -0.93
C THR A 74 -7.27 0.90 0.44
N GLY A 75 -6.55 1.89 0.97
CA GLY A 75 -7.05 2.76 2.01
C GLY A 75 -8.20 3.59 1.47
N ALA A 76 -9.10 4.05 2.35
CA ALA A 76 -10.21 4.90 1.95
C ALA A 76 -9.65 6.21 1.34
N GLY A 77 -9.52 6.25 0.01
CA GLY A 77 -9.26 7.47 -0.76
C GLY A 77 -10.29 8.57 -0.51
N SER A 78 -11.36 8.27 0.24
CA SER A 78 -12.31 9.23 0.77
C SER A 78 -11.68 10.36 1.59
N GLN A 79 -10.48 10.19 2.18
CA GLN A 79 -9.86 11.29 2.94
C GLN A 79 -8.96 12.22 2.11
N SER A 80 -8.32 11.74 1.03
CA SER A 80 -7.48 12.62 0.18
C SER A 80 -8.23 13.29 -0.97
N TYR A 81 -9.36 12.74 -1.41
CA TYR A 81 -10.18 13.32 -2.49
C TYR A 81 -11.50 13.92 -2.00
N GLY A 82 -11.68 14.01 -0.66
CA GLY A 82 -12.86 14.61 -0.02
C GLY A 82 -14.16 13.81 -0.19
N ASN A 83 -15.25 14.36 0.35
CA ASN A 83 -16.64 13.87 0.16
C ASN A 83 -17.15 14.09 -1.29
N VAL A 84 -16.24 14.09 -2.27
CA VAL A 84 -16.60 14.28 -3.67
C VAL A 84 -17.19 12.96 -4.17
N SER A 85 -18.41 13.04 -4.71
CA SER A 85 -19.06 11.93 -5.39
C SER A 85 -18.10 11.30 -6.40
N GLY A 86 -17.86 9.99 -6.29
CA GLY A 86 -16.96 9.26 -7.17
C GLY A 86 -15.49 9.19 -6.75
N GLY A 87 -15.06 9.86 -5.67
CA GLY A 87 -13.66 9.83 -5.22
C GLY A 87 -13.11 8.44 -4.87
N ALA A 88 -13.98 7.53 -4.41
CA ALA A 88 -13.62 6.13 -4.16
C ALA A 88 -13.34 5.37 -5.46
N ALA A 89 -14.19 5.54 -6.48
CA ALA A 89 -14.02 4.92 -7.79
C ALA A 89 -12.78 5.47 -8.51
N PHE A 90 -12.50 6.76 -8.35
CA PHE A 90 -11.27 7.37 -8.87
C PHE A 90 -10.01 6.79 -8.20
N ALA A 91 -10.00 6.67 -6.88
CA ALA A 91 -8.87 6.07 -6.16
C ALA A 91 -8.66 4.59 -6.54
N GLU A 92 -9.74 3.85 -6.75
CA GLU A 92 -9.68 2.46 -7.23
C GLU A 92 -9.10 2.39 -8.64
N ALA A 93 -9.57 3.23 -9.57
CA ALA A 93 -9.02 3.31 -10.92
C ALA A 93 -7.51 3.61 -10.91
N LEU A 94 -7.05 4.56 -10.09
CA LEU A 94 -5.62 4.85 -9.96
C LEU A 94 -4.82 3.65 -9.44
N ASN A 95 -5.35 2.90 -8.46
CA ASN A 95 -4.68 1.70 -7.95
C ASN A 95 -4.58 0.62 -9.02
N TYR A 96 -5.61 0.46 -9.86
CA TYR A 96 -5.58 -0.46 -11.01
C TYR A 96 -4.61 -0.01 -12.10
N GLU A 97 -4.53 1.28 -12.38
CA GLU A 97 -3.53 1.78 -13.32
C GLU A 97 -2.11 1.49 -12.80
N ILE A 98 -1.86 1.70 -11.50
CA ILE A 98 -0.55 1.41 -10.88
C ILE A 98 -0.21 -0.08 -10.97
N SER A 99 -1.16 -0.96 -10.68
CA SER A 99 -0.95 -2.40 -10.79
C SER A 99 -0.75 -2.87 -12.23
N SER A 100 -1.39 -2.21 -13.21
CA SER A 100 -1.22 -2.52 -14.63
C SER A 100 0.09 -2.01 -15.24
N ALA A 101 0.63 -0.91 -14.69
CA ALA A 101 1.82 -0.25 -15.21
C ALA A 101 3.11 -0.74 -14.56
N THR A 102 3.04 -1.52 -13.48
CA THR A 102 4.24 -1.97 -12.77
C THR A 102 4.89 -3.19 -13.42
N ASP A 103 6.22 -3.17 -13.48
CA ASP A 103 7.03 -4.27 -14.02
C ASP A 103 7.14 -5.46 -13.03
N PHE A 104 6.54 -5.34 -11.83
CA PHE A 104 6.67 -6.29 -10.73
C PHE A 104 5.33 -6.95 -10.41
N PRO A 105 5.31 -8.19 -9.90
CA PRO A 105 4.06 -8.83 -9.48
C PRO A 105 3.31 -7.95 -8.48
N CYS A 106 2.04 -7.66 -8.78
CA CYS A 106 1.25 -6.73 -8.01
C CYS A 106 -0.15 -7.27 -7.72
N LEU A 107 -0.61 -7.09 -6.48
CA LEU A 107 -1.97 -7.41 -6.06
C LEU A 107 -2.60 -6.20 -5.40
N VAL A 108 -3.82 -5.87 -5.81
CA VAL A 108 -4.65 -4.85 -5.18
C VAL A 108 -5.48 -5.53 -4.10
N ILE A 109 -5.32 -5.10 -2.85
CA ILE A 109 -6.05 -5.62 -1.69
C ILE A 109 -7.06 -4.57 -1.25
N SER A 110 -8.34 -4.89 -1.39
CA SER A 110 -9.44 -4.02 -1.00
C SER A 110 -10.11 -4.45 0.30
N ARG A 111 -10.93 -3.56 0.87
CA ARG A 111 -11.69 -3.90 2.09
C ARG A 111 -12.63 -5.09 1.91
N SER A 112 -13.19 -5.32 0.73
CA SER A 112 -14.03 -6.50 0.51
C SER A 112 -13.24 -7.81 0.60
N ASN A 113 -11.91 -7.74 0.56
CA ASN A 113 -11.02 -8.89 0.72
C ASN A 113 -10.59 -9.12 2.18
N ILE A 114 -11.04 -8.29 3.13
CA ILE A 114 -10.62 -8.33 4.54
C ILE A 114 -11.88 -8.48 5.40
N ALA A 115 -12.02 -9.66 6.02
CA ALA A 115 -13.08 -9.98 6.98
C ALA A 115 -12.94 -9.21 8.30
#